data_AF-A0A7W1JH23-F1
#
_entry.id   AF-A0A7W1JH23-F1
#
_cell.length_a   1.000
_cell.length_b   1.000
_cell.length_c   1.000
_cell.angle_alpha   90.00
_cell.angle_beta   90.00
_cell.angle_gamma   90.00
#
_symmetry.space_group_name_H-M   'P 1'
#
loop_
_entity.id
_entity.type
_entity.pdbx_description
1 polymer ?
#
loop_
_entity_poly.entity_id
_entity_poly.type
_entity_poly.pdbx_seq_one_letter_code
_entity_poly.pdbx_strand_id
1 'polypeptide(L)'
;MTRIILRFYELFMHALPAKTPVALVSRSVALAPGRITAASLSCPYGRVPVSGGVSGDLSGVDTLRSRPHLYSWQFRLLNPEGAGTSTVRVSLTCMPATATTVGRSFQSSTRARGKLACPTGFSATGFGWDYPAPQDAFQGFLGWVIRQVEPGWKIVASDLAYDARSPSGPIHLYGRCVRHQHFERVRFAASPGKGEYTVERRCPRGGTAVGGGFSLGGDQFLDGFALSTLSSGRWTIFNRGPRVSRVRLTLVCMS
;
A
#
# COMPACT_ATOMS: atom_id res chain seq x y z
N MET A 1 24.76 35.32 10.50
CA MET A 1 23.84 35.39 9.34
C MET A 1 23.53 33.98 8.87
N THR A 2 22.37 33.44 9.25
CA THR A 2 21.99 32.05 8.99
C THR A 2 21.18 31.98 7.70
N ARG A 3 21.74 31.38 6.64
CA ARG A 3 21.03 31.18 5.36
C ARG A 3 20.01 30.06 5.51
N ILE A 4 18.73 30.42 5.47
CA ILE A 4 17.61 29.46 5.35
C ILE A 4 17.57 29.00 3.90
N ILE A 5 17.95 27.75 3.64
CA ILE A 5 17.80 27.11 2.33
C ILE A 5 16.36 26.57 2.25
N LEU A 6 15.47 27.35 1.63
CA LEU A 6 14.15 26.87 1.21
C LEU A 6 14.32 25.94 0.02
N ARG A 7 14.34 24.61 0.25
CA ARG A 7 14.22 23.63 -0.82
C ARG A 7 12.77 23.63 -1.32
N PHE A 8 12.55 24.27 -2.47
CA PHE A 8 11.33 24.10 -3.24
C PHE A 8 11.29 22.66 -3.78
N TYR A 9 10.39 21.84 -3.25
CA TYR A 9 10.07 20.54 -3.83
C TYR A 9 9.09 20.77 -4.99
N GLU A 10 9.51 20.51 -6.22
CA GLU A 10 8.63 20.50 -7.37
C GLU A 10 7.60 19.36 -7.20
N LEU A 11 6.37 19.73 -6.88
CA LEU A 11 5.20 18.89 -7.11
C LEU A 11 4.94 18.87 -8.61
N PHE A 12 5.31 17.78 -9.29
CA PHE A 12 4.83 17.52 -10.64
C PHE A 12 3.33 17.18 -10.59
N MET A 13 2.51 18.22 -10.60
CA MET A 13 1.08 18.13 -10.90
C MET A 13 0.94 18.14 -12.42
N HIS A 14 1.00 16.98 -13.07
CA HIS A 14 0.53 16.91 -14.45
C HIS A 14 -0.96 17.23 -14.45
N ALA A 15 -1.32 18.38 -15.03
CA ALA A 15 -2.70 18.74 -15.34
C ALA A 15 -3.22 17.75 -16.39
N LEU A 16 -3.75 16.63 -15.91
CA LEU A 16 -4.45 15.67 -16.75
C LEU A 16 -5.75 16.32 -17.26
N PRO A 17 -6.19 16.01 -18.49
CA PRO A 17 -7.44 16.54 -19.02
C PRO A 17 -8.60 16.28 -18.05
N ALA A 18 -9.53 17.22 -17.98
CA ALA A 18 -10.63 17.33 -17.00
C ALA A 18 -11.62 16.14 -16.94
N LYS A 19 -11.35 15.02 -17.62
CA LYS A 19 -12.19 13.82 -17.69
C LYS A 19 -11.61 12.59 -17.00
N THR A 20 -10.46 12.68 -16.34
CA THR A 20 -9.94 11.50 -15.61
C THR A 20 -10.59 11.41 -14.22
N PRO A 21 -11.47 10.42 -13.98
CA PRO A 21 -12.17 10.26 -12.70
C PRO A 21 -11.20 9.91 -11.55
N VAL A 22 -9.92 9.69 -11.84
CA VAL A 22 -8.91 9.35 -10.85
C VAL A 22 -7.68 10.23 -11.05
N ALA A 23 -7.03 10.59 -9.95
CA ALA A 23 -5.77 11.31 -9.94
C ALA A 23 -4.75 10.50 -9.14
N LEU A 24 -3.53 10.41 -9.67
CA LEU A 24 -2.39 9.82 -8.98
C LEU A 24 -1.55 10.96 -8.41
N VAL A 25 -1.32 10.96 -7.10
CA VAL A 25 -0.44 11.91 -6.44
C VAL A 25 0.76 11.14 -5.93
N SER A 26 1.96 11.55 -6.29
CA SER A 26 3.20 10.88 -5.93
C SER A 26 4.25 11.86 -5.46
N ARG A 27 5.14 11.41 -4.57
CA ARG A 27 6.26 12.21 -4.06
C ARG A 27 7.45 11.31 -3.77
N SER A 28 8.65 11.76 -4.17
CA SER A 28 9.90 11.12 -3.77
C SER A 28 10.25 11.53 -2.33
N VAL A 29 10.72 10.57 -1.54
CA VAL A 29 11.09 10.73 -0.14
C VAL A 29 12.49 10.14 0.04
N ALA A 30 13.43 10.99 0.44
CA ALA A 30 14.76 10.55 0.83
C ALA A 30 14.71 9.95 2.24
N LEU A 31 15.37 8.81 2.42
CA LEU A 31 15.42 8.07 3.66
C LEU A 31 16.86 7.99 4.14
N ALA A 32 17.15 8.67 5.24
CA ALA A 32 18.45 8.59 5.89
C ALA A 32 18.62 7.23 6.59
N PRO A 33 19.84 6.64 6.62
CA PRO A 33 20.12 5.41 7.35
C PRO A 33 19.75 5.51 8.83
N GLY A 34 19.24 4.43 9.41
CA GLY A 34 18.81 4.35 10.81
C GLY A 34 17.67 5.29 11.21
N ARG A 35 16.90 5.82 10.25
CA ARG A 35 15.84 6.81 10.52
C ARG A 35 14.47 6.35 10.05
N ILE A 36 13.47 6.66 10.88
CA ILE A 36 12.07 6.62 10.48
C ILE A 36 11.71 7.96 9.83
N THR A 37 11.23 7.91 8.60
CA THR A 37 10.74 9.07 7.85
C THR A 37 9.22 8.99 7.73
N ALA A 38 8.53 10.05 8.13
CA ALA A 38 7.10 10.18 7.93
C ALA A 38 6.80 10.88 6.60
N ALA A 39 5.81 10.39 5.86
CA ALA A 39 5.32 11.05 4.67
C ALA A 39 3.79 11.09 4.67
N SER A 40 3.22 12.16 4.12
CA SER A 40 1.79 12.30 3.90
C SER A 40 1.59 12.91 2.52
N LEU A 41 0.67 12.34 1.75
CA LEU A 41 0.18 12.95 0.53
C LEU A 41 -1.31 13.25 0.72
N SER A 42 -1.79 14.32 0.11
CA SER A 42 -3.19 14.73 0.17
C SER A 42 -3.82 14.64 -1.21
N CYS A 43 -5.11 14.33 -1.24
CA CYS A 43 -5.88 14.42 -2.46
C CYS A 43 -6.19 15.88 -2.82
N PRO A 44 -6.30 16.20 -4.13
CA PRO A 44 -6.86 17.46 -4.56
C PRO A 44 -8.27 17.68 -3.99
N TYR A 45 -8.70 18.95 -3.92
CA TYR A 45 -10.03 19.32 -3.44
C TYR A 45 -11.14 18.51 -4.13
N GLY A 46 -12.15 18.11 -3.34
CA GLY A 46 -13.29 17.32 -3.82
C GLY A 46 -12.98 15.83 -4.08
N ARG A 47 -11.78 15.34 -3.75
CA ARG A 47 -11.40 13.94 -3.91
C ARG A 47 -10.97 13.31 -2.59
N VAL A 48 -11.13 11.99 -2.51
CA VAL A 48 -10.74 11.18 -1.35
C VAL A 48 -9.72 10.12 -1.75
N PRO A 49 -8.79 9.75 -0.85
CA PRO A 49 -7.77 8.75 -1.15
C PRO A 49 -8.36 7.35 -1.01
N VAL A 50 -8.18 6.53 -2.04
CA VAL A 50 -8.80 5.20 -2.16
C VAL A 50 -7.82 4.06 -2.15
N SER A 51 -6.54 4.36 -2.39
CA SER A 51 -5.41 3.49 -2.13
C SER A 51 -4.12 4.30 -1.99
N GLY A 52 -3.12 3.71 -1.36
CA GLY A 52 -1.78 4.28 -1.19
C GLY A 52 -0.72 3.19 -1.25
N GLY A 53 0.50 3.58 -1.62
CA GLY A 53 1.56 2.63 -1.90
C GLY A 53 2.96 3.24 -1.95
N VAL A 54 3.97 2.37 -1.94
CA VAL A 54 5.40 2.72 -1.96
C VAL A 54 6.08 1.96 -3.10
N SER A 55 6.98 2.61 -3.81
CA SER A 55 7.73 2.07 -4.97
C SER A 55 9.12 2.67 -5.03
N GLY A 56 10.00 2.11 -5.87
CA GLY A 56 11.39 2.53 -6.02
C GLY A 56 12.34 1.40 -5.62
N ASP A 57 13.58 1.75 -5.30
CA ASP A 57 14.50 0.83 -4.64
C ASP A 57 14.07 0.70 -3.18
N LEU A 58 13.46 -0.44 -2.87
CA LEU A 58 12.99 -0.77 -1.51
C LEU A 58 13.96 -1.70 -0.80
N SER A 59 15.16 -1.90 -1.33
CA SER A 59 16.17 -2.81 -0.76
C SER A 59 16.46 -2.44 0.69
N GLY A 60 15.89 -3.19 1.62
CA GLY A 60 16.04 -2.96 3.05
C GLY A 60 15.16 -1.85 3.62
N VAL A 61 14.20 -1.28 2.88
CA VAL A 61 13.29 -0.25 3.41
C VAL A 61 12.00 -0.89 3.95
N ASP A 62 11.70 -0.65 5.22
CA ASP A 62 10.49 -1.18 5.86
C ASP A 62 9.33 -0.17 5.86
N THR A 63 8.14 -0.62 5.44
CA THR A 63 6.91 0.19 5.55
C THR A 63 6.18 -0.10 6.88
N LEU A 64 6.54 0.65 7.92
CA LEU A 64 5.96 0.52 9.27
C LEU A 64 4.48 0.94 9.36
N ARG A 65 4.07 1.91 8.53
CA ARG A 65 2.69 2.40 8.46
C ARG A 65 2.33 2.74 7.03
N SER A 66 1.12 2.37 6.66
CA SER A 66 0.45 2.86 5.46
C SER A 66 -1.03 2.96 5.80
N ARG A 67 -1.55 4.14 6.09
CA ARG A 67 -2.95 4.27 6.53
C ARG A 67 -3.70 5.41 5.84
N PRO A 68 -4.99 5.23 5.55
CA PRO A 68 -5.84 6.32 5.12
C PRO A 68 -6.13 7.30 6.26
N HIS A 69 -6.22 8.57 5.91
CA HIS A 69 -6.82 9.66 6.68
C HIS A 69 -7.81 10.41 5.79
N LEU A 70 -8.69 11.25 6.35
CA LEU A 70 -9.89 11.76 5.66
C LEU A 70 -9.64 12.17 4.20
N TYR A 71 -8.66 13.06 3.97
CA TYR A 71 -8.23 13.54 2.65
C TYR A 71 -6.76 13.24 2.32
N SER A 72 -6.10 12.38 3.09
CA SER A 72 -4.68 12.08 2.91
C SER A 72 -4.35 10.62 3.14
N TRP A 73 -3.16 10.21 2.71
CA TRP A 73 -2.59 8.90 3.03
C TRP A 73 -1.26 9.09 3.72
N GLN A 74 -1.09 8.42 4.86
CA GLN A 74 0.06 8.58 5.73
C GLN A 74 0.95 7.34 5.70
N PHE A 75 2.25 7.57 5.63
CA PHE A 75 3.29 6.56 5.57
C PHE A 75 4.31 6.79 6.70
N ARG A 76 4.84 5.71 7.26
CA ARG A 76 6.09 5.71 8.05
C ARG A 76 7.00 4.65 7.46
N LEU A 77 8.20 5.08 7.10
CA LEU A 77 9.20 4.27 6.39
C LEU A 77 10.46 4.23 7.25
N LEU A 78 11.01 3.06 7.50
CA LEU A 78 12.29 2.87 8.18
C LEU A 78 13.34 2.50 7.13
N ASN A 79 14.44 3.25 7.11
CA ASN A 79 15.66 2.81 6.46
C ASN A 79 16.60 2.32 7.58
N PRO A 80 16.88 1.01 7.70
CA PRO A 80 17.71 0.43 8.75
C PRO A 80 19.10 1.06 8.82
N GLU A 81 19.76 0.88 9.96
CA GLU A 81 21.17 1.26 10.08
C GLU A 81 22.04 0.41 9.15
N GLY A 82 23.08 1.02 8.56
CA GLY A 82 23.97 0.36 7.60
C GLY A 82 23.42 0.23 6.18
N ALA A 83 22.12 0.41 5.97
CA ALA A 83 21.59 0.64 4.64
C ALA A 83 22.05 2.03 4.17
N GLY A 84 22.46 2.17 2.90
CA GLY A 84 22.82 3.48 2.36
C GLY A 84 21.64 4.45 2.35
N THR A 85 21.89 5.71 2.00
CA THR A 85 20.79 6.64 1.72
C THR A 85 19.93 6.08 0.58
N SER A 86 18.63 5.99 0.81
CA SER A 86 17.68 5.47 -0.17
C SER A 86 16.68 6.54 -0.57
N THR A 87 16.14 6.46 -1.78
CA THR A 87 15.05 7.33 -2.22
C THR A 87 13.90 6.46 -2.71
N VAL A 88 12.75 6.61 -2.08
CA VAL A 88 11.53 5.88 -2.45
C VAL A 88 10.47 6.85 -2.94
N ARG A 89 9.51 6.35 -3.70
CA ARG A 89 8.34 7.09 -4.15
C ARG A 89 7.10 6.57 -3.45
N VAL A 90 6.50 7.44 -2.63
CA VAL A 90 5.17 7.22 -2.05
C VAL A 90 4.12 7.76 -3.02
N SER A 91 3.02 7.04 -3.16
CA SER A 91 1.93 7.39 -4.06
C SER A 91 0.57 7.16 -3.41
N LEU A 92 -0.41 7.97 -3.76
CA LEU A 92 -1.81 7.73 -3.44
C LEU A 92 -2.69 7.96 -4.66
N THR A 93 -3.84 7.30 -4.66
CA THR A 93 -4.84 7.42 -5.73
C THR A 93 -6.10 8.06 -5.18
N CYS A 94 -6.58 9.07 -5.89
CA CYS A 94 -7.69 9.93 -5.51
C CYS A 94 -8.83 9.83 -6.50
N MET A 95 -10.07 9.77 -6.01
CA MET A 95 -11.26 9.81 -6.85
C MET A 95 -12.35 10.72 -6.25
N PRO A 96 -13.24 11.31 -7.07
CA PRO A 96 -14.44 11.98 -6.61
C PRO A 96 -15.44 10.89 -6.19
N ALA A 97 -15.38 10.48 -4.93
CA ALA A 97 -16.26 9.47 -4.39
C ALA A 97 -16.60 9.74 -2.93
N THR A 98 -17.71 9.17 -2.50
CA THR A 98 -17.95 8.93 -1.09
C THR A 98 -17.14 7.70 -0.68
N ALA A 99 -16.11 7.91 0.13
CA ALA A 99 -15.35 6.83 0.74
C ALA A 99 -15.59 6.80 2.25
N THR A 100 -15.68 5.59 2.80
CA THR A 100 -15.64 5.33 4.23
C THR A 100 -14.40 4.54 4.58
N THR A 101 -13.91 4.72 5.80
CA THR A 101 -12.85 3.88 6.37
C THR A 101 -13.48 2.90 7.34
N VAL A 102 -13.26 1.61 7.10
CA VAL A 102 -13.53 0.57 8.08
C VAL A 102 -12.23 0.22 8.78
N GLY A 103 -12.29 -0.10 10.08
CA GLY A 103 -11.08 -0.38 10.85
C GLY A 103 -11.30 -1.47 11.88
N ARG A 104 -10.20 -2.13 12.26
CA ARG A 104 -10.20 -3.14 13.33
C ARG A 104 -8.84 -3.17 14.00
N SER A 105 -8.86 -3.26 15.33
CA SER A 105 -7.66 -3.46 16.13
C SER A 105 -7.59 -4.90 16.65
N PHE A 106 -6.40 -5.46 16.76
CA PHE A 106 -6.16 -6.72 17.47
C PHE A 106 -4.73 -6.78 18.01
N GLN A 107 -4.48 -7.63 18.99
CA GLN A 107 -3.14 -7.84 19.53
C GLN A 107 -2.26 -8.58 18.52
N SER A 108 -1.02 -8.11 18.35
CA SER A 108 -0.06 -8.74 17.46
C SER A 108 0.24 -10.18 17.91
N SER A 109 0.32 -11.09 16.94
CA SER A 109 0.77 -12.47 17.15
C SER A 109 1.43 -13.00 15.88
N THR A 110 2.23 -14.04 15.99
CA THR A 110 2.96 -14.68 14.88
C THR A 110 2.05 -15.25 13.78
N ARG A 111 0.73 -15.27 13.98
CA ARG A 111 -0.29 -15.73 13.01
C ARG A 111 -1.55 -14.86 13.02
N ALA A 112 -1.38 -13.56 13.17
CA ALA A 112 -2.53 -12.66 13.19
C ALA A 112 -3.25 -12.62 11.82
N ARG A 113 -4.58 -12.69 11.87
CA ARG A 113 -5.46 -12.62 10.69
C ARG A 113 -6.57 -11.61 10.93
N GLY A 114 -6.68 -10.65 10.00
CA GLY A 114 -7.67 -9.59 10.07
C GLY A 114 -8.68 -9.69 8.94
N LYS A 115 -9.95 -9.48 9.26
CA LYS A 115 -11.02 -9.31 8.27
C LYS A 115 -11.71 -7.97 8.51
N LEU A 116 -11.80 -7.17 7.45
CA LEU A 116 -12.58 -5.94 7.39
C LEU A 116 -13.70 -6.14 6.37
N ALA A 117 -14.90 -5.66 6.67
CA ALA A 117 -16.03 -5.72 5.76
C ALA A 117 -16.45 -4.30 5.38
N CYS A 118 -16.65 -4.06 4.08
CA CYS A 118 -17.26 -2.82 3.63
C CYS A 118 -18.78 -2.85 3.89
N PRO A 119 -19.40 -1.70 4.18
CA PRO A 119 -20.86 -1.62 4.28
C PRO A 119 -21.54 -2.05 2.98
N THR A 120 -22.79 -2.49 3.07
CA THR A 120 -23.65 -2.69 1.89
C THR A 120 -23.68 -1.38 1.08
N GLY A 121 -23.57 -1.48 -0.24
CA GLY A 121 -23.43 -0.28 -1.06
C GLY A 121 -21.99 0.18 -1.31
N PHE A 122 -20.98 -0.54 -0.80
CA PHE A 122 -19.57 -0.15 -0.96
C PHE A 122 -18.67 -1.28 -1.47
N SER A 123 -17.63 -0.90 -2.21
CA SER A 123 -16.57 -1.78 -2.73
C SER A 123 -15.24 -1.46 -2.07
N ALA A 124 -14.45 -2.48 -1.75
CA ALA A 124 -13.11 -2.32 -1.17
C ALA A 124 -12.09 -1.95 -2.25
N THR A 125 -11.34 -0.88 -2.04
CA THR A 125 -10.32 -0.38 -2.99
C THR A 125 -8.92 -0.36 -2.39
N GLY A 126 -8.80 -0.07 -1.09
CA GLY A 126 -7.51 0.13 -0.44
C GLY A 126 -7.45 -0.55 0.91
N PHE A 127 -6.23 -0.88 1.31
CA PHE A 127 -5.92 -1.44 2.61
C PHE A 127 -4.80 -0.62 3.22
N GLY A 128 -4.88 -0.45 4.53
CA GLY A 128 -3.84 0.17 5.31
C GLY A 128 -3.67 -0.51 6.65
N TRP A 129 -2.55 -0.23 7.29
CA TRP A 129 -2.22 -0.68 8.62
C TRP A 129 -1.45 0.39 9.37
N ASP A 130 -1.55 0.33 10.69
CA ASP A 130 -0.75 1.09 11.62
C ASP A 130 -0.31 0.16 12.74
N TYR A 131 1.00 0.12 12.97
CA TYR A 131 1.59 -0.58 14.08
C TYR A 131 2.40 0.42 14.94
N PRO A 132 2.18 0.46 16.27
CA PRO A 132 2.83 1.41 17.17
C PRO A 132 4.23 0.99 17.68
N ALA A 133 5.01 0.19 16.94
CA ALA A 133 6.21 -0.49 17.49
C ALA A 133 7.35 0.48 17.76
N PRO A 134 8.24 0.13 18.71
CA PRO A 134 9.60 0.69 18.77
C PRO A 134 10.42 0.35 17.51
N GLN A 135 11.52 1.07 17.32
CA GLN A 135 12.32 1.15 16.08
C GLN A 135 12.98 -0.18 15.66
N ASP A 136 12.96 -1.19 16.52
CA ASP A 136 13.88 -2.34 16.47
C ASP A 136 13.21 -3.64 15.99
N ALA A 137 11.96 -3.56 15.52
CA ALA A 137 11.22 -4.73 15.04
C ALA A 137 10.88 -4.59 13.55
N PHE A 138 11.38 -5.54 12.75
CA PHE A 138 10.94 -5.75 11.37
C PHE A 138 9.48 -6.21 11.39
N GLN A 139 8.59 -5.43 10.76
CA GLN A 139 7.16 -5.70 10.82
C GLN A 139 6.47 -5.36 9.50
N GLY A 140 6.07 -6.41 8.79
CA GLY A 140 5.34 -6.30 7.53
C GLY A 140 4.16 -7.27 7.49
N PHE A 141 3.14 -6.92 6.71
CA PHE A 141 2.09 -7.87 6.33
C PHE A 141 2.59 -8.76 5.20
N LEU A 142 2.45 -10.09 5.32
CA LEU A 142 2.70 -11.03 4.22
C LEU A 142 1.54 -11.09 3.21
N GLY A 143 0.56 -10.21 3.34
CA GLY A 143 -0.53 -10.13 2.39
C GLY A 143 -1.77 -9.44 2.91
N TRP A 144 -2.42 -8.75 1.99
CA TRP A 144 -3.84 -8.48 2.07
C TRP A 144 -4.48 -8.73 0.73
N VAL A 145 -5.61 -9.42 0.72
CA VAL A 145 -6.40 -9.65 -0.48
C VAL A 145 -7.75 -9.00 -0.36
N ILE A 146 -8.15 -8.33 -1.44
CA ILE A 146 -9.48 -7.77 -1.58
C ILE A 146 -10.41 -8.85 -2.15
N ARG A 147 -11.39 -9.28 -1.35
CA ARG A 147 -12.35 -10.33 -1.69
C ARG A 147 -13.76 -9.75 -1.74
N GLN A 148 -14.42 -9.75 -2.89
CA GLN A 148 -15.88 -9.70 -2.93
C GLN A 148 -16.46 -10.95 -2.25
N VAL A 149 -17.41 -10.75 -1.33
CA VAL A 149 -18.09 -11.81 -0.57
C VAL A 149 -19.53 -11.39 -0.37
N GLU A 150 -20.51 -12.18 -0.78
CA GLU A 150 -21.91 -11.81 -0.62
C GLU A 150 -22.35 -11.83 0.86
N PRO A 151 -23.13 -10.82 1.32
CA PRO A 151 -23.35 -9.52 0.67
C PRO A 151 -22.13 -8.57 0.85
N GLY A 152 -21.52 -8.09 -0.24
CA GLY A 152 -20.51 -7.02 -0.21
C GLY A 152 -19.05 -7.39 -0.49
N TRP A 153 -18.13 -6.63 0.12
CA TRP A 153 -16.67 -6.79 -0.05
C TRP A 153 -16.00 -6.94 1.31
N LYS A 154 -15.01 -7.83 1.39
CA LYS A 154 -14.15 -8.06 2.54
C LYS A 154 -12.70 -7.83 2.15
N ILE A 155 -11.96 -7.13 3.00
CA ILE A 155 -10.50 -7.11 2.95
C ILE A 155 -10.02 -8.14 3.95
N VAL A 156 -9.29 -9.14 3.44
CA VAL A 156 -8.70 -10.18 4.27
C VAL A 156 -7.20 -9.93 4.32
N ALA A 157 -6.71 -9.49 5.46
CA ALA A 157 -5.28 -9.44 5.76
C ALA A 157 -4.89 -10.81 6.33
N SER A 158 -4.01 -11.52 5.62
CA SER A 158 -3.51 -12.82 6.05
C SER A 158 -2.02 -12.71 6.34
N ASP A 159 -1.67 -13.22 7.52
CA ASP A 159 -0.32 -13.56 7.94
C ASP A 159 0.59 -12.32 8.09
N LEU A 160 0.66 -11.75 9.29
CA LEU A 160 1.81 -10.89 9.63
C LEU A 160 3.06 -11.77 9.66
N ALA A 161 4.08 -11.43 8.87
CA ALA A 161 5.42 -11.94 9.10
C ALA A 161 5.93 -11.13 10.26
N TYR A 162 6.07 -11.80 11.38
CA TYR A 162 6.64 -11.22 12.56
C TYR A 162 7.94 -11.96 12.85
N ASP A 163 9.06 -11.26 12.74
CA ASP A 163 10.33 -11.69 13.31
C ASP A 163 10.67 -10.75 14.47
N ALA A 164 9.94 -10.90 15.57
CA ALA A 164 10.45 -10.42 16.84
C ALA A 164 10.17 -11.47 17.92
N ARG A 165 11.15 -11.61 18.81
CA ARG A 165 11.15 -12.62 19.87
C ARG A 165 10.07 -12.38 20.94
N SER A 166 9.37 -11.23 20.91
CA SER A 166 8.24 -10.90 21.81
C SER A 166 7.24 -9.94 21.14
N PRO A 167 6.08 -10.40 20.62
CA PRO A 167 5.03 -9.52 20.16
C PRO A 167 4.41 -8.76 21.34
N SER A 168 4.49 -7.43 21.33
CA SER A 168 3.74 -6.58 22.25
C SER A 168 3.23 -5.34 21.51
N GLY A 169 1.91 -5.27 21.31
CA GLY A 169 1.26 -4.06 20.81
C GLY A 169 0.01 -4.30 19.94
N PRO A 170 -0.94 -3.35 19.96
CA PRO A 170 -2.11 -3.41 19.10
C PRO A 170 -1.73 -3.11 17.65
N ILE A 171 -2.23 -3.94 16.73
CA ILE A 171 -2.19 -3.70 15.29
C ILE A 171 -3.53 -3.11 14.88
N HIS A 172 -3.51 -2.00 14.14
CA HIS A 172 -4.70 -1.41 13.56
C HIS A 172 -4.74 -1.66 12.06
N LEU A 173 -5.82 -2.26 11.58
CA LEU A 173 -6.10 -2.40 10.15
C LEU A 173 -7.10 -1.37 9.70
N TYR A 174 -6.95 -0.93 8.46
CA TYR A 174 -7.83 0.02 7.79
C TYR A 174 -8.21 -0.50 6.40
N GLY A 175 -9.45 -0.27 6.03
CA GLY A 175 -9.98 -0.57 4.71
C GLY A 175 -10.63 0.67 4.14
N ARG A 176 -10.27 1.03 2.91
CA ARG A 176 -11.01 2.04 2.15
C ARG A 176 -12.10 1.36 1.34
N CYS A 177 -13.32 1.79 1.62
CA CYS A 177 -14.54 1.33 0.98
C CYS A 177 -15.15 2.53 0.24
N VAL A 178 -15.43 2.39 -1.04
CA VAL A 178 -16.00 3.47 -1.86
C VAL A 178 -17.40 3.08 -2.32
N ARG A 179 -18.32 4.05 -2.33
CA ARG A 179 -19.72 3.80 -2.70
C ARG A 179 -19.78 3.27 -4.13
N HIS A 180 -20.61 2.24 -4.33
CA HIS A 180 -20.78 1.45 -5.56
C HIS A 180 -20.41 2.19 -6.85
N GLN A 181 -19.29 1.77 -7.41
CA GLN A 181 -18.93 1.99 -8.80
C GLN A 181 -18.66 0.62 -9.44
N HIS A 182 -18.68 0.59 -10.77
CA HIS A 182 -18.35 -0.59 -11.55
C HIS A 182 -16.85 -0.86 -11.43
N PHE A 183 -16.49 -1.73 -10.48
CA PHE A 183 -15.12 -2.21 -10.34
C PHE A 183 -14.99 -3.62 -10.92
N GLU A 184 -14.00 -3.78 -11.79
CA GLU A 184 -13.50 -5.07 -12.21
C GLU A 184 -12.31 -5.46 -11.34
N ARG A 185 -12.29 -6.71 -10.88
CA ARG A 185 -11.15 -7.26 -10.12
C ARG A 185 -10.35 -8.22 -10.99
N VAL A 186 -9.11 -7.87 -11.24
CA VAL A 186 -8.15 -8.72 -11.95
C VAL A 186 -7.35 -9.52 -10.94
N ARG A 187 -7.36 -10.85 -11.07
CA ARG A 187 -6.54 -11.75 -10.25
C ARG A 187 -5.55 -12.47 -11.15
N PHE A 188 -4.31 -12.57 -10.70
CA PHE A 188 -3.27 -13.28 -11.44
C PHE A 188 -2.22 -13.81 -10.47
N ALA A 189 -1.43 -14.78 -10.93
CA ALA A 189 -0.32 -15.32 -10.17
C ALA A 189 1.01 -14.80 -10.72
N ALA A 190 2.00 -14.73 -9.85
CA ALA A 190 3.40 -14.57 -10.24
C ALA A 190 4.26 -15.58 -9.47
N SER A 191 5.44 -15.85 -10.01
CA SER A 191 6.38 -16.85 -9.47
C SER A 191 7.76 -16.21 -9.33
N PRO A 192 7.95 -15.30 -8.35
CA PRO A 192 9.26 -14.69 -8.11
C PRO A 192 10.33 -15.74 -7.78
N GLY A 193 11.46 -15.66 -8.48
CA GLY A 193 12.69 -16.35 -8.08
C GLY A 193 13.32 -15.70 -6.84
N LYS A 194 14.51 -16.15 -6.43
CA LYS A 194 15.26 -15.57 -5.31
C LYS A 194 15.59 -14.10 -5.58
N GLY A 195 15.43 -13.23 -4.59
CA GLY A 195 15.75 -11.80 -4.68
C GLY A 195 14.54 -10.90 -4.91
N GLU A 196 14.77 -9.72 -5.48
CA GLU A 196 13.74 -8.74 -5.81
C GLU A 196 13.07 -9.05 -7.15
N TYR A 197 11.74 -8.93 -7.20
CA TYR A 197 10.95 -9.14 -8.39
C TYR A 197 9.85 -8.08 -8.50
N THR A 198 9.88 -7.30 -9.59
CA THR A 198 8.82 -6.35 -9.91
C THR A 198 7.79 -7.00 -10.83
N VAL A 199 6.51 -6.87 -10.48
CA VAL A 199 5.39 -7.26 -11.34
C VAL A 199 4.54 -6.05 -11.64
N GLU A 200 4.15 -5.87 -12.91
CA GLU A 200 3.18 -4.86 -13.32
C GLU A 200 1.99 -5.53 -14.00
N ARG A 201 0.80 -4.99 -13.77
CA ARG A 201 -0.44 -5.41 -14.46
C ARG A 201 -1.26 -4.19 -14.80
N ARG A 202 -1.65 -4.09 -16.07
CA ARG A 202 -2.63 -3.10 -16.55
C ARG A 202 -4.05 -3.54 -16.29
N CYS A 203 -4.93 -2.57 -16.11
CA CYS A 203 -6.37 -2.80 -16.11
C CYS A 203 -6.84 -3.21 -17.51
N PRO A 204 -7.71 -4.22 -17.60
CA PRO A 204 -8.30 -4.64 -18.87
C PRO A 204 -9.13 -3.49 -19.46
N ARG A 205 -9.27 -3.50 -20.79
CA ARG A 205 -10.11 -2.55 -21.55
C ARG A 205 -9.76 -1.07 -21.33
N GLY A 206 -8.55 -0.76 -20.88
CA GLY A 206 -8.12 0.62 -20.62
C GLY A 206 -8.71 1.22 -19.35
N GLY A 207 -9.25 0.39 -18.44
CA GLY A 207 -9.77 0.85 -17.15
C GLY A 207 -8.71 1.53 -16.28
N THR A 208 -9.18 2.16 -15.20
CA THR A 208 -8.33 2.91 -14.27
C THR A 208 -8.02 2.08 -13.03
N ALA A 209 -6.76 1.92 -12.69
CA ALA A 209 -6.32 1.22 -11.49
C ALA A 209 -6.59 2.08 -10.25
N VAL A 210 -7.41 1.56 -9.32
CA VAL A 210 -7.81 2.28 -8.10
C VAL A 210 -7.28 1.64 -6.83
N GLY A 211 -6.72 0.43 -6.92
CA GLY A 211 -6.02 -0.20 -5.82
C GLY A 211 -5.67 -1.64 -6.10
N GLY A 212 -5.19 -2.34 -5.08
CA GLY A 212 -4.71 -3.70 -5.24
C GLY A 212 -4.32 -4.35 -3.93
N GLY A 213 -3.85 -5.59 -4.04
CA GLY A 213 -3.41 -6.40 -2.92
C GLY A 213 -2.73 -7.67 -3.41
N PHE A 214 -2.34 -8.51 -2.47
CA PHE A 214 -1.57 -9.71 -2.70
C PHE A 214 -1.73 -10.72 -1.55
N SER A 215 -1.44 -11.97 -1.84
CA SER A 215 -1.27 -13.05 -0.86
C SER A 215 0.02 -13.78 -1.22
N LEU A 216 0.94 -13.80 -0.28
CA LEU A 216 2.23 -14.49 -0.40
C LEU A 216 2.15 -15.92 0.14
N GLY A 217 3.13 -16.74 -0.23
CA GLY A 217 3.45 -17.99 0.46
C GLY A 217 4.35 -17.75 1.69
N GLY A 218 4.54 -18.79 2.50
CA GLY A 218 5.17 -18.68 3.84
C GLY A 218 6.61 -18.15 3.89
N ASP A 219 7.41 -18.29 2.82
CA ASP A 219 8.83 -17.90 2.80
C ASP A 219 9.11 -16.58 2.04
N GLN A 220 8.07 -15.80 1.76
CA GLN A 220 8.13 -14.59 0.93
C GLN A 220 7.75 -13.36 1.74
N PHE A 221 8.25 -12.20 1.34
CA PHE A 221 7.82 -10.90 1.88
C PHE A 221 7.56 -9.90 0.74
N LEU A 222 6.77 -8.86 1.03
CA LEU A 222 6.51 -7.77 0.08
C LEU A 222 6.79 -6.45 0.80
N ASP A 223 7.72 -5.66 0.29
CA ASP A 223 8.03 -4.33 0.85
C ASP A 223 7.17 -3.22 0.25
N GLY A 224 6.42 -3.49 -0.83
CA GLY A 224 5.57 -2.45 -1.43
C GLY A 224 4.59 -2.93 -2.50
N PHE A 225 3.38 -2.38 -2.41
CA PHE A 225 2.45 -2.24 -3.54
C PHE A 225 2.36 -0.76 -3.86
N ALA A 226 2.36 -0.40 -5.14
CA ALA A 226 2.02 0.93 -5.59
C ALA A 226 1.23 0.87 -6.89
N LEU A 227 0.41 1.90 -7.12
CA LEU A 227 -0.13 2.14 -8.45
C LEU A 227 0.96 2.86 -9.25
N SER A 228 1.43 2.23 -10.34
CA SER A 228 2.53 2.76 -11.15
C SER A 228 2.06 3.78 -12.18
N THR A 229 0.84 3.61 -12.68
CA THR A 229 0.13 4.58 -13.53
C THR A 229 -1.35 4.59 -13.19
N LEU A 230 -2.11 5.52 -13.76
CA LEU A 230 -3.57 5.47 -13.69
C LEU A 230 -4.17 4.20 -14.31
N SER A 231 -3.43 3.46 -15.13
CA SER A 231 -3.91 2.25 -15.81
C SER A 231 -3.32 0.95 -15.26
N SER A 232 -2.39 1.01 -14.30
CA SER A 232 -1.63 -0.17 -13.88
C SER A 232 -1.27 -0.19 -12.40
N GLY A 233 -1.29 -1.39 -11.82
CA GLY A 233 -0.69 -1.66 -10.51
C GLY A 233 0.70 -2.27 -10.66
N ARG A 234 1.56 -2.00 -9.69
CA ARG A 234 2.92 -2.53 -9.56
C ARG A 234 3.14 -3.10 -8.16
N TRP A 235 3.76 -4.27 -8.11
CA TRP A 235 4.13 -4.97 -6.88
C TRP A 235 5.63 -5.22 -6.90
N THR A 236 6.32 -4.92 -5.81
CA THR A 236 7.72 -5.28 -5.61
C THR A 236 7.78 -6.37 -4.55
N ILE A 237 8.10 -7.60 -4.97
CA ILE A 237 8.11 -8.79 -4.14
C ILE A 237 9.55 -9.21 -3.87
N PHE A 238 9.83 -9.57 -2.63
CA PHE A 238 11.14 -10.08 -2.25
C PHE A 238 11.01 -11.52 -1.75
N ASN A 239 11.74 -12.42 -2.41
CA ASN A 239 11.77 -13.83 -2.04
C ASN A 239 13.13 -14.15 -1.40
N ARG A 240 13.13 -14.40 -0.09
CA ARG A 240 14.36 -14.78 0.66
C ARG A 240 14.70 -16.26 0.48
N GLY A 241 13.72 -17.08 0.12
CA GLY A 241 13.89 -18.51 -0.05
C GLY A 241 14.66 -18.89 -1.31
N PRO A 242 15.34 -20.06 -1.32
CA PRO A 242 16.01 -20.58 -2.52
C PRO A 242 15.02 -21.11 -3.58
N ARG A 243 13.74 -21.24 -3.23
CA ARG A 243 12.70 -21.83 -4.09
C ARG A 243 11.83 -20.75 -4.72
N VAL A 244 11.45 -20.98 -5.98
CA VAL A 244 10.36 -20.23 -6.63
C VAL A 244 9.09 -20.45 -5.83
N SER A 245 8.45 -19.38 -5.40
CA SER A 245 7.19 -19.46 -4.64
C SER A 245 6.08 -18.68 -5.33
N ARG A 246 4.86 -19.22 -5.27
CA ARG A 246 3.72 -18.69 -6.02
C ARG A 246 3.01 -17.62 -5.19
N VAL A 247 2.90 -16.42 -5.75
CA VAL A 247 2.09 -15.33 -5.17
C VAL A 247 0.79 -15.16 -5.92
N ARG A 248 -0.25 -14.70 -5.22
CA ARG A 248 -1.53 -14.30 -5.84
C ARG A 248 -1.67 -12.78 -5.71
N LEU A 249 -1.76 -12.09 -6.83
CA LEU A 249 -1.89 -10.64 -6.91
C LEU A 249 -3.32 -10.26 -7.32
N THR A 250 -3.79 -9.12 -6.84
CA THR A 250 -5.11 -8.58 -7.13
C THR A 250 -5.00 -7.12 -7.50
N LEU A 251 -5.57 -6.74 -8.65
CA LEU A 251 -5.77 -5.35 -9.07
C LEU A 251 -7.27 -5.04 -9.03
N VAL A 252 -7.61 -3.84 -8.55
CA VAL A 252 -8.97 -3.29 -8.62
C VAL A 252 -8.98 -2.19 -9.67
N CYS A 253 -9.80 -2.38 -10.69
CA CYS A 253 -9.92 -1.54 -11.85
C CYS A 253 -11.31 -0.93 -11.90
N MET A 254 -11.39 0.34 -12.26
CA MET A 254 -12.62 1.05 -12.53
C MET A 254 -12.81 1.14 -14.04
N SER A 255 -13.97 0.70 -14.53
CA SER A 255 -14.33 0.75 -15.95
C SER A 255 -14.82 2.13 -16.37
#